data_AF-C6PZZ1-F1
#
_entry.id   AF-C6PZZ1-F1
#
_cell.length_a   1.000
_cell.length_b   1.000
_cell.length_c   1.000
_cell.angle_alpha   90.00
_cell.angle_beta   90.00
_cell.angle_gamma   90.00
#
_symmetry.space_group_name_H-M   'P 1'
#
loop_
_entity.id
_entity.type
_entity.pdbx_description
1 polymer ?
#
loop_
_entity_poly.entity_id
_entity_poly.type
_entity_poly.pdbx_seq_one_letter_code
_entity_poly.pdbx_strand_id
1 'polypeptide(L)'
;MSKQFLNPKEFAIETGLTYQNVLHLCKTKEIESKTTVNGRRFLIPNSELLKFQGGNINYISIEKYEEILRENQRLELILEQIKTLVKEIV
;
A
#
# COMPACT_ATOMS: atom_id res chain seq x y z
N MET A 1 -12.55 15.81 12.34
CA MET A 1 -11.19 15.43 12.77
C MET A 1 -11.02 13.94 12.52
N SER A 2 -10.15 13.54 11.61
CA SER A 2 -9.87 12.12 11.33
C SER A 2 -9.20 11.49 12.55
N LYS A 3 -9.87 10.51 13.16
CA LYS A 3 -9.38 9.78 14.33
C LYS A 3 -8.09 9.06 13.94
N GLN A 4 -6.99 9.29 14.64
CA GLN A 4 -5.65 8.81 14.24
C GLN A 4 -5.43 7.30 14.49
N PHE A 5 -6.27 6.69 15.34
CA PHE A 5 -6.19 5.27 15.71
C PHE A 5 -7.58 4.63 15.78
N LEU A 6 -7.65 3.36 15.39
CA LEU A 6 -8.81 2.49 15.46
C LEU A 6 -8.67 1.53 16.63
N ASN A 7 -9.78 1.23 17.30
CA ASN A 7 -9.82 0.06 18.18
C ASN A 7 -10.03 -1.23 17.36
N PRO A 8 -9.82 -2.43 17.92
CA PRO A 8 -9.96 -3.68 17.17
C PRO A 8 -11.38 -3.95 16.64
N LYS A 9 -12.43 -3.38 17.25
CA LYS A 9 -13.80 -3.48 16.72
C LYS A 9 -13.98 -2.60 15.48
N GLU A 10 -13.46 -1.38 15.52
CA GLU A 10 -13.48 -0.45 14.39
C GLU A 10 -12.67 -1.02 13.22
N PHE A 11 -11.47 -1.55 13.49
CA PHE A 11 -10.64 -2.20 12.47
C PHE A 11 -11.32 -3.45 11.88
N ALA A 12 -12.01 -4.25 12.70
CA ALA A 12 -12.77 -5.41 12.23
C ALA A 12 -13.90 -5.01 11.27
N ILE A 13 -14.62 -3.93 11.56
CA ILE A 13 -15.68 -3.41 10.69
C ILE A 13 -15.09 -2.96 9.33
N GLU A 14 -13.99 -2.21 9.35
CA GLU A 14 -13.37 -1.67 8.13
C GLU A 14 -12.69 -2.75 7.27
N THR A 15 -12.22 -3.85 7.87
CA THR A 15 -11.52 -4.94 7.15
C THR A 15 -12.40 -6.14 6.83
N GLY A 16 -13.63 -6.19 7.36
CA GLY A 16 -14.52 -7.35 7.26
C GLY A 16 -14.05 -8.56 8.09
N LEU A 17 -13.01 -8.41 8.92
CA LEU A 17 -12.54 -9.46 9.82
C LEU A 17 -13.42 -9.59 11.06
N THR A 18 -13.35 -10.75 11.71
CA THR A 18 -13.95 -10.90 13.05
C THR A 18 -13.09 -10.21 14.10
N TYR A 19 -13.73 -9.71 15.15
CA TYR A 19 -13.04 -9.08 16.29
C TYR A 19 -11.96 -10.00 16.92
N GLN A 20 -12.23 -11.31 16.99
CA GLN A 20 -11.27 -12.28 17.54
C GLN A 20 -10.03 -12.42 16.66
N ASN A 21 -10.19 -12.42 15.33
CA ASN A 21 -9.07 -12.45 14.39
C ASN A 21 -8.23 -11.18 14.53
N VAL A 22 -8.85 -10.00 14.60
CA VAL A 22 -8.10 -8.73 14.77
C VAL A 22 -7.33 -8.72 16.11
N LEU A 23 -7.92 -9.23 17.18
CA LEU A 23 -7.21 -9.37 18.47
C LEU A 23 -6.03 -10.35 18.38
N HIS A 24 -6.18 -11.45 17.64
CA HIS A 24 -5.08 -12.38 17.40
C HIS A 24 -3.92 -11.67 16.67
N LEU A 25 -4.22 -10.97 15.58
CA LEU A 25 -3.23 -10.21 14.79
C LEU A 25 -2.50 -9.14 15.62
N CYS A 26 -3.22 -8.45 16.52
CA CYS A 26 -2.60 -7.49 17.43
C CYS A 26 -1.66 -8.17 18.44
N LYS A 27 -1.99 -9.39 18.90
CA LYS A 27 -1.17 -10.16 19.86
C LYS A 27 0.05 -10.81 19.19
N THR A 28 -0.10 -11.30 17.97
CA THR A 28 0.99 -11.90 17.19
C THR A 28 1.91 -10.86 16.56
N LYS A 29 1.55 -9.57 16.65
CA LYS A 29 2.26 -8.43 16.05
C LYS A 29 2.30 -8.46 14.53
N GLU A 30 1.36 -9.16 13.90
CA GLU A 30 1.14 -9.12 12.45
C GLU A 30 0.54 -7.78 11.99
N ILE A 31 -0.11 -7.06 12.91
CA ILE A 31 -0.54 -5.67 12.71
C ILE A 31 0.13 -4.82 13.79
N GLU A 32 0.73 -3.69 13.39
CA GLU A 32 1.29 -2.76 14.36
C GLU A 32 0.17 -2.17 15.23
N SER A 33 0.30 -2.29 16.54
CA SER A 33 -0.67 -1.72 17.47
C SER A 33 0.03 -1.16 18.71
N LYS A 34 -0.52 -0.07 19.24
CA LYS A 34 -0.12 0.51 20.52
C LYS A 34 -1.05 0.02 21.60
N THR A 35 -0.50 -0.42 22.71
CA THR A 35 -1.30 -0.72 23.90
C THR A 35 -1.45 0.54 24.73
N THR A 36 -2.67 0.81 25.18
CA THR A 36 -2.91 1.88 26.17
C THR A 36 -2.12 1.64 27.45
N VAL A 37 -1.89 2.69 28.25
CA VAL A 37 -1.07 2.71 29.48
C VAL A 37 -1.40 1.56 30.46
N ASN A 38 -2.61 1.00 30.39
CA ASN A 38 -3.06 -0.10 31.26
C ASN A 38 -3.06 -1.48 30.58
N GLY A 39 -2.50 -1.64 29.37
CA GLY A 39 -2.39 -2.92 28.67
C GLY A 39 -3.70 -3.56 28.17
N ARG A 40 -4.86 -2.95 28.48
CA ARG A 40 -6.19 -3.57 28.25
C ARG A 40 -6.81 -3.29 26.88
N ARG A 41 -6.29 -2.30 26.14
CA ARG A 41 -6.84 -1.89 24.84
C ARG A 41 -5.73 -1.71 23.83
N PHE A 42 -5.94 -2.27 22.65
CA PHE A 42 -5.13 -2.04 21.46
C PHE A 42 -5.64 -0.80 20.71
N LEU A 43 -4.70 -0.03 20.18
CA LEU A 43 -4.91 1.10 19.30
C LEU A 43 -4.13 0.83 18.02
N ILE A 44 -4.84 0.58 16.94
CA ILE A 44 -4.30 0.26 15.64
C ILE A 44 -4.20 1.55 14.83
N PRO A 45 -3.03 1.98 14.36
CA PRO A 45 -2.93 3.16 13.50
C PRO A 45 -3.73 3.00 12.21
N ASN A 46 -4.34 4.07 11.70
CA ASN A 46 -5.04 4.00 10.40
C ASN A 46 -4.12 3.58 9.25
N SER A 47 -2.81 3.82 9.35
CA SER A 47 -1.84 3.35 8.36
C SER A 47 -1.82 1.84 8.20
N GLU A 48 -2.08 1.09 9.28
CA GLU A 48 -2.18 -0.36 9.22
C GLU A 48 -3.45 -0.81 8.50
N LEU A 49 -4.55 -0.07 8.65
CA LEU A 49 -5.77 -0.33 7.89
C LEU A 49 -5.52 -0.14 6.39
N LEU A 50 -4.81 0.93 6.03
CA LEU A 50 -4.42 1.18 4.65
C LEU A 50 -3.52 0.06 4.11
N LYS A 51 -2.51 -0.39 4.87
CA LYS A 51 -1.68 -1.54 4.46
C LYS A 51 -2.51 -2.81 4.28
N PHE A 52 -3.43 -3.08 5.21
CA PHE A 52 -4.27 -4.27 5.21
C PHE A 52 -5.27 -4.31 4.05
N GLN A 53 -5.87 -3.17 3.71
CA GLN A 53 -6.81 -3.02 2.59
C GLN A 53 -6.12 -2.96 1.21
N GLY A 54 -4.81 -3.25 1.14
CA GLY A 54 -4.08 -3.24 -0.13
C GLY A 54 -3.66 -1.84 -0.59
N GLY A 55 -3.49 -0.89 0.34
CA GLY A 55 -2.97 0.46 0.13
C GLY A 55 -1.48 0.49 -0.23
N ASN A 56 -1.06 -0.35 -1.17
CA ASN A 56 0.17 -0.25 -1.92
C ASN A 56 -0.18 -0.03 -3.40
N ILE A 57 -0.81 1.12 -3.68
CA ILE A 57 -0.92 1.65 -5.04
C ILE A 57 0.49 2.07 -5.56
N ASN A 58 1.48 2.17 -4.67
CA ASN A 58 2.87 2.54 -4.99
C ASN A 58 3.88 1.38 -4.93
N TYR A 59 3.46 0.15 -4.63
CA TYR A 59 4.37 -1.00 -4.67
C TYR A 59 3.86 -2.00 -5.69
N ILE A 60 4.43 -1.90 -6.87
CA ILE A 60 4.36 -2.94 -7.88
C ILE A 60 5.34 -4.06 -7.51
N SER A 61 5.09 -5.30 -7.97
CA SER A 61 6.09 -6.36 -7.81
C SER A 61 7.38 -6.00 -8.54
N ILE A 62 8.50 -6.61 -8.13
CA ILE A 62 9.80 -6.41 -8.80
C ILE A 62 9.68 -6.79 -10.28
N GLU A 63 8.97 -7.88 -10.61
CA GLU A 63 8.78 -8.25 -12.02
C GLU A 63 8.01 -7.17 -12.79
N LYS A 64 7.00 -6.56 -12.17
CA LYS A 64 6.22 -5.49 -12.79
C LYS A 64 7.02 -4.19 -12.94
N TYR A 65 7.90 -3.90 -11.99
CA TYR A 65 8.85 -2.78 -12.08
C TYR A 65 9.81 -2.95 -13.25
N GLU A 66 10.40 -4.14 -13.40
CA GLU A 66 11.29 -4.47 -14.50
C GLU A 66 10.58 -4.48 -15.86
N GLU A 67 9.32 -4.90 -15.91
CA GLU A 67 8.47 -4.79 -17.11
C GLU A 67 8.29 -3.33 -17.54
N ILE A 68 7.94 -2.44 -16.60
CA ILE A 68 7.73 -1.01 -16.86
C ILE A 68 9.04 -0.35 -17.33
N LEU A 69 10.18 -0.68 -16.72
CA LEU A 69 11.48 -0.14 -17.14
C LEU A 69 11.82 -0.51 -18.59
N ARG A 70 11.57 -1.77 -18.99
CA ARG A 70 11.81 -2.22 -20.37
C ARG A 70 10.90 -1.50 -21.36
N GLU A 71 9.64 -1.31 -21.02
CA GLU A 71 8.70 -0.61 -21.90
C GLU A 71 9.07 0.88 -22.03
N ASN A 72 9.50 1.54 -20.95
CA ASN A 72 9.97 2.92 -21.01
C ASN A 72 11.17 3.07 -21.95
N GLN A 73 12.17 2.18 -21.84
CA GLN A 73 13.33 2.19 -22.76
C GLN A 73 12.91 1.99 -24.21
N ARG A 74 11.94 1.09 -24.46
CA ARG A 74 11.41 0.87 -25.81
C ARG A 74 10.72 2.12 -26.36
N LEU A 75 9.90 2.78 -25.55
CA LEU A 75 9.18 3.99 -25.93
C LEU A 75 10.12 5.17 -26.17
N GLU A 76 11.17 5.33 -25.37
CA GLU A 76 12.21 6.34 -25.58
C GLU A 76 12.92 6.16 -26.93
N LEU A 77 13.28 4.92 -27.28
CA LEU A 77 13.88 4.61 -28.59
C LEU A 77 12.96 4.96 -29.76
N ILE A 78 11.68 4.59 -29.65
CA ILE A 78 10.67 4.92 -30.67
C ILE A 78 10.54 6.44 -30.80
N LEU A 79 10.50 7.18 -29.69
CA LEU A 79 10.43 8.64 -29.70
C LEU A 79 11.65 9.27 -30.39
N GLU A 80 12.86 8.76 -30.15
CA GLU A 80 14.06 9.26 -30.83
C GLU A 80 14.04 8.99 -32.34
N GLN A 81 13.56 7.82 -32.75
CA GLN A 81 13.36 7.53 -34.18
C GLN A 81 12.35 8.48 -34.82
N ILE A 82 11.22 8.73 -34.16
CA ILE A 82 10.20 9.68 -34.63
C ILE A 82 10.77 11.09 -34.72
N LYS A 83 11.49 11.56 -33.70
CA LYS A 83 12.13 12.88 -33.71
C LYS A 83 13.13 13.02 -34.86
N THR A 84 13.88 11.96 -35.15
CA THR A 84 14.85 11.93 -36.25
C THR A 84 14.13 12.04 -37.59
N LEU A 85 13.08 11.25 -37.81
CA LEU A 85 12.26 11.33 -39.02
C LEU A 85 11.63 12.72 -39.21
N VAL A 86 11.09 13.32 -38.15
CA VAL A 86 10.52 14.68 -38.23
C VAL A 86 11.59 15.71 -38.61
N LYS A 87 12.81 15.60 -38.08
CA LYS A 87 13.94 16.47 -38.46
C LYS A 87 14.43 16.25 -39.91
N GLU A 88 14.26 15.07 -40.46
CA GLU A 88 14.61 14.78 -41.86
C GLU A 88 13.55 15.33 -42.84
N ILE A 89 12.31 15.52 -42.37
CA ILE A 89 11.18 16.02 -43.17
C ILE A 89 11.06 17.55 -43.12
N VAL A 90 11.45 18.19 -42.01
CA VAL A 90 11.39 19.65 -41.77
C VAL A 90 12.73 20.31 -42.03
#